data_AF-B7P510-F1
#
_entry.id   AF-B7P510-F1
#
_cell.length_a   1.000
_cell.length_b   1.000
_cell.length_c   1.000
_cell.angle_alpha   90.00
_cell.angle_beta   90.00
_cell.angle_gamma   90.00
#
_symmetry.space_group_name_H-M   'P 1'
#
loop_
_entity.id
_entity.type
_entity.pdbx_description
1 polymer ?
#
loop_
_entity_poly.entity_id
_entity_poly.type
_entity_poly.pdbx_seq_one_letter_code
_entity_poly.pdbx_strand_id
1 'polypeptide(L)'
;MANTEPTEHTLIPELYVNVSAAKWFSASADVLRSVQGSFSSGPADDQQFLDLGYGPGNITRDVLLPQCLPCRRLVAVDSSEDMLKYARERFSHPKIFYDTLDIMSGDLSEFVGRYGLFDRVYALSLLNWLKDQEQALKNISKLMKPGGEASFFSAPATRR
;
A
#
# COMPACT_ATOMS: atom_id res chain seq x y z
N MET A 1 28.09 8.32 25.84
CA MET A 1 27.51 7.78 24.60
C MET A 1 26.15 7.22 24.98
N ALA A 2 25.07 7.96 24.71
CA ALA A 2 23.72 7.50 25.01
C ALA A 2 23.14 6.90 23.73
N ASN A 3 22.94 5.59 23.73
CA ASN A 3 22.13 4.91 22.73
C ASN A 3 20.67 5.30 22.97
N THR A 4 20.15 6.23 22.18
CA THR A 4 18.71 6.39 22.02
C THR A 4 18.25 5.34 21.02
N GLU A 5 17.66 4.27 21.53
CA GLU A 5 16.80 3.38 20.73
C GLU A 5 15.71 4.22 20.03
N PRO A 6 15.32 3.89 18.79
CA PRO A 6 14.22 4.58 18.15
C PRO A 6 12.95 4.28 18.95
N THR A 7 12.34 5.31 19.53
CA THR A 7 11.01 5.20 20.15
C THR A 7 10.03 4.73 19.09
N GLU A 8 9.62 3.48 19.19
CA GLU A 8 8.55 2.88 18.42
C GLU A 8 7.25 3.58 18.84
N HIS A 9 6.89 4.64 18.11
CA HIS A 9 5.61 5.30 18.31
C HIS A 9 4.54 4.39 17.71
N THR A 10 3.81 3.67 18.56
CA THR A 10 2.62 2.90 18.15
C THR A 10 1.63 3.85 17.48
N LEU A 11 1.44 3.71 16.18
CA LEU A 11 0.41 4.42 15.44
C LEU A 11 -0.95 3.88 15.91
N ILE A 12 -1.78 4.74 16.51
CA ILE A 12 -3.14 4.38 16.92
C ILE A 12 -4.05 4.49 15.68
N PRO A 13 -4.61 3.38 15.15
CA PRO A 13 -5.36 3.39 13.90
C PRO A 13 -6.55 4.36 13.90
N GLU A 14 -7.32 4.42 14.99
CA GLU A 14 -8.47 5.30 15.10
C GLU A 14 -8.08 6.77 15.03
N LEU A 15 -7.00 7.16 15.70
CA LEU A 15 -6.51 8.53 15.65
C LEU A 15 -5.98 8.87 14.26
N TYR A 16 -5.25 7.94 13.63
CA TYR A 16 -4.77 8.09 12.26
C TYR A 16 -5.94 8.30 11.30
N VAL A 17 -7.00 7.50 11.37
CA VAL A 17 -8.22 7.69 10.57
C VAL A 17 -8.83 9.05 10.85
N ASN A 18 -9.08 9.39 12.11
CA ASN A 18 -9.85 10.60 12.45
C ASN A 18 -9.15 11.89 11.99
N VAL A 19 -7.83 11.96 12.09
CA VAL A 19 -7.07 13.17 11.70
C VAL A 19 -6.75 13.25 10.21
N SER A 20 -6.83 12.13 9.49
CA SER A 20 -6.22 12.01 8.17
C SER A 20 -7.21 11.55 7.08
N ALA A 21 -8.26 10.81 7.44
CA ALA A 21 -9.12 10.11 6.50
C ALA A 21 -9.76 11.01 5.46
N ALA A 22 -10.39 12.12 5.85
CA ALA A 22 -11.09 12.97 4.87
C ALA A 22 -10.14 13.60 3.84
N LYS A 23 -8.96 14.06 4.29
CA LYS A 23 -7.98 14.73 3.44
C LYS A 23 -7.28 13.75 2.50
N TRP A 24 -6.89 12.59 3.00
CA TRP A 24 -6.23 11.57 2.18
C TRP A 24 -7.19 10.89 1.23
N PHE A 25 -8.46 10.72 1.62
CA PHE A 25 -9.45 10.07 0.77
C PHE A 25 -9.67 10.82 -0.54
N SER A 26 -9.92 12.14 -0.49
CA SER A 26 -10.13 12.93 -1.71
C SER A 26 -8.88 12.97 -2.59
N ALA A 27 -7.72 13.26 -1.99
CA ALA A 27 -6.45 13.33 -2.71
C ALA A 27 -6.08 11.99 -3.38
N SER A 28 -6.17 10.88 -2.66
CA SER A 28 -5.91 9.54 -3.21
C SER A 28 -6.92 9.18 -4.29
N ALA A 29 -8.19 9.56 -4.14
CA ALA A 29 -9.21 9.31 -5.16
C ALA A 29 -8.95 10.08 -6.46
N ASP A 30 -8.57 11.35 -6.37
CA ASP A 30 -8.22 12.15 -7.54
C ASP A 30 -6.99 11.61 -8.27
N VAL A 31 -5.96 11.23 -7.51
CA VAL A 31 -4.72 10.68 -8.06
C VAL A 31 -4.98 9.35 -8.72
N LEU A 32 -5.64 8.41 -8.03
CA LEU A 32 -5.92 7.09 -8.56
C LEU A 32 -6.75 7.18 -9.85
N ARG A 33 -7.80 8.03 -9.88
CA ARG A 33 -8.57 8.30 -11.11
C ARG A 33 -7.70 8.82 -12.25
N SER A 34 -6.74 9.69 -11.95
CA SER A 34 -5.87 10.30 -12.95
C SER A 34 -4.87 9.29 -13.54
N VAL A 35 -4.32 8.40 -12.70
CA VAL A 35 -3.34 7.39 -13.15
C VAL A 35 -3.98 6.18 -13.80
N GLN A 36 -5.27 5.91 -13.57
CA GLN A 36 -5.96 4.74 -14.13
C GLN A 36 -5.88 4.70 -15.67
N GLY A 37 -5.99 5.86 -16.33
CA GLY A 37 -5.86 5.97 -17.79
C GLY A 37 -4.43 5.93 -18.32
N SER A 38 -3.42 5.93 -17.44
CA SER A 38 -2.01 5.87 -17.82
C SER A 38 -1.49 4.44 -17.93
N PHE A 39 -2.22 3.46 -17.40
CA PHE A 39 -1.86 2.05 -17.51
C PHE A 39 -2.08 1.53 -18.94
N SER A 40 -1.21 0.61 -19.36
CA SER A 40 -1.22 -0.03 -20.67
C SER A 40 -2.47 -0.87 -20.95
N SER A 41 -3.19 -1.31 -19.91
CA SER A 41 -4.40 -2.12 -20.01
C SER A 41 -5.37 -1.87 -18.86
N GLY A 42 -6.64 -2.25 -19.02
CA GLY A 42 -7.61 -2.25 -17.93
C GLY A 42 -7.39 -3.41 -16.94
N PRO A 43 -8.09 -3.40 -15.78
CA PRO A 43 -8.12 -4.52 -14.86
C PRO A 43 -8.79 -5.77 -15.47
N ALA A 44 -8.30 -6.96 -15.12
CA ALA A 44 -8.82 -8.25 -15.57
C ALA A 44 -8.87 -9.31 -14.43
N ASP A 45 -9.78 -10.28 -14.55
CA ASP A 45 -10.07 -11.29 -13.51
C ASP A 45 -8.88 -12.16 -13.07
N ASP A 46 -7.84 -12.30 -13.89
CA ASP A 46 -6.64 -13.07 -13.61
C ASP A 46 -5.52 -12.24 -12.96
N GLN A 47 -5.65 -10.91 -12.96
CA GLN A 47 -4.65 -9.99 -12.45
C GLN A 47 -4.68 -9.90 -10.92
N GLN A 48 -3.51 -9.69 -10.34
CA GLN A 48 -3.30 -9.47 -8.92
C GLN A 48 -2.60 -8.13 -8.68
N PHE A 49 -3.10 -7.41 -7.70
CA PHE A 49 -2.61 -6.08 -7.34
C PHE A 49 -2.07 -6.07 -5.91
N LEU A 50 -1.09 -5.19 -5.66
CA LEU A 50 -0.50 -4.95 -4.34
C LEU A 50 -0.72 -3.51 -3.93
N ASP A 51 -1.18 -3.29 -2.70
CA ASP A 51 -1.26 -1.98 -2.06
C ASP A 51 -0.27 -1.93 -0.89
N LEU A 52 0.78 -1.12 -1.05
CA LEU A 52 1.90 -0.97 -0.11
C LEU A 52 1.71 0.29 0.75
N GLY A 53 1.74 0.13 2.07
CA GLY A 53 1.52 1.23 3.01
C GLY A 53 0.05 1.58 3.12
N TYR A 54 -0.78 0.53 3.18
CA TYR A 54 -2.23 0.50 3.13
C TYR A 54 -2.94 1.42 4.15
N GLY A 55 -2.31 1.71 5.29
CA GLY A 55 -2.92 2.55 6.32
C GLY A 55 -4.18 1.90 6.92
N PRO A 56 -5.22 2.67 7.29
CA PRO A 56 -6.35 2.14 8.04
C PRO A 56 -7.41 1.46 7.18
N GLY A 57 -7.33 1.65 5.85
CA GLY A 57 -7.98 0.77 4.91
C GLY A 57 -9.24 1.18 4.19
N ASN A 58 -9.80 2.32 4.57
CA ASN A 58 -10.89 2.97 3.87
C ASN A 58 -10.50 3.31 2.42
N ILE A 59 -9.30 3.84 2.18
CA ILE A 59 -8.85 4.21 0.82
C ILE A 59 -8.79 2.98 -0.07
N THR A 60 -8.18 1.90 0.40
CA THR A 60 -8.01 0.70 -0.40
C THR A 60 -9.34 0.05 -0.74
N ARG A 61 -10.26 -0.05 0.22
CA ARG A 61 -11.58 -0.65 0.00
C ARG A 61 -12.45 0.21 -0.90
N ASP A 62 -12.55 1.51 -0.60
CA ASP A 62 -13.57 2.38 -1.20
C ASP A 62 -13.06 3.15 -2.42
N VAL A 63 -11.75 3.20 -2.65
CA VAL A 63 -11.14 4.00 -3.73
C VAL A 63 -10.30 3.16 -4.67
N LEU A 64 -9.37 2.35 -4.14
CA LEU A 64 -8.45 1.56 -4.97
C LEU A 64 -9.14 0.34 -5.56
N LEU A 65 -9.80 -0.47 -4.73
CA LEU A 65 -10.43 -1.71 -5.16
C LEU A 65 -11.40 -1.51 -6.35
N PRO A 66 -12.29 -0.49 -6.39
CA PRO A 66 -13.16 -0.26 -7.54
C PRO A 66 -12.41 -0.04 -8.87
N GLN A 67 -11.17 0.46 -8.82
CA GLN A 67 -10.34 0.68 -10.01
C GLN A 67 -9.53 -0.55 -10.41
N CYS A 68 -9.38 -1.48 -9.47
CA CYS A 68 -8.77 -2.78 -9.67
C CYS A 68 -9.77 -3.84 -10.15
N LEU A 69 -11.08 -3.65 -10.00
CA LEU A 69 -12.06 -4.65 -10.42
C LEU A 69 -12.30 -4.61 -11.95
N PRO A 70 -12.44 -5.77 -12.62
CA PRO A 70 -12.32 -7.13 -12.08
C PRO A 70 -10.87 -7.52 -11.75
N CYS A 71 -10.68 -8.35 -10.71
CA CYS A 71 -9.35 -8.87 -10.34
C CYS A 71 -9.42 -10.25 -9.68
N ARG A 72 -8.29 -10.96 -9.69
CA ARG A 72 -8.09 -12.17 -8.92
C ARG A 72 -8.10 -11.85 -7.43
N ARG A 73 -7.26 -10.88 -7.03
CA ARG A 73 -7.19 -10.33 -5.66
C ARG A 73 -6.39 -9.02 -5.60
N LEU A 74 -6.64 -8.27 -4.55
CA LEU A 74 -5.84 -7.13 -4.08
C LEU A 74 -5.20 -7.52 -2.75
N VAL A 75 -3.88 -7.55 -2.67
CA VAL A 75 -3.14 -7.79 -1.43
C VAL A 75 -2.77 -6.44 -0.83
N ALA A 76 -3.24 -6.18 0.38
CA ALA A 76 -3.03 -4.98 1.14
C ALA A 76 -2.02 -5.27 2.25
N VAL A 77 -0.91 -4.53 2.29
CA VAL A 77 0.16 -4.77 3.25
C VAL A 77 0.60 -3.53 4.00
N ASP A 78 1.00 -3.77 5.24
CA ASP A 78 1.57 -2.78 6.16
C ASP A 78 2.62 -3.48 7.04
N SER A 79 3.57 -2.74 7.61
CA SER A 79 4.50 -3.29 8.59
C SER A 79 3.90 -3.32 9.99
N SER A 80 2.82 -2.57 10.24
CA SER A 80 2.10 -2.55 11.52
C SER A 80 0.97 -3.58 11.56
N GLU A 81 1.10 -4.57 12.44
CA GLU A 81 0.04 -5.55 12.68
C GLU A 81 -1.24 -4.93 13.24
N ASP A 82 -1.12 -3.88 14.06
CA ASP A 82 -2.25 -3.16 14.63
C ASP A 82 -3.11 -2.49 13.54
N MET A 83 -2.48 -1.88 12.54
CA MET A 83 -3.16 -1.31 11.39
C MET A 83 -3.89 -2.38 10.57
N LEU A 84 -3.24 -3.52 10.34
CA LEU A 84 -3.84 -4.65 9.62
C LEU A 84 -5.01 -5.28 10.38
N LYS A 85 -4.92 -5.37 11.71
CA LYS A 85 -6.02 -5.87 12.55
C LYS A 85 -7.23 -4.95 12.44
N TYR A 86 -7.02 -3.65 12.61
CA TYR A 86 -8.07 -2.64 12.45
C TYR A 86 -8.74 -2.71 11.07
N ALA A 87 -7.92 -2.84 10.02
CA ALA A 87 -8.38 -2.96 8.64
C ALA A 87 -9.27 -4.17 8.40
N ARG A 88 -8.85 -5.35 8.88
CA ARG A 88 -9.60 -6.61 8.75
C ARG A 88 -10.96 -6.51 9.41
N GLU A 89 -11.04 -5.90 10.59
CA GLU A 89 -12.29 -5.77 11.34
C GLU A 89 -13.28 -4.80 10.68
N ARG A 90 -12.80 -3.75 10.00
CA ARG A 90 -13.63 -2.61 9.59
C ARG A 90 -13.82 -2.45 8.07
N PHE A 91 -12.90 -3.00 7.28
CA PHE A 91 -12.84 -2.81 5.82
C PHE A 91 -12.71 -4.12 5.03
N SER A 92 -13.08 -5.27 5.63
CA SER A 92 -13.05 -6.56 4.95
C SER A 92 -13.83 -6.59 3.63
N HIS A 93 -13.27 -7.31 2.65
CA HIS A 93 -13.90 -7.54 1.35
C HIS A 93 -13.38 -8.86 0.74
N PRO A 94 -14.20 -9.65 0.03
CA PRO A 94 -13.77 -10.95 -0.52
C PRO A 94 -12.59 -10.91 -1.50
N LYS A 95 -12.32 -9.75 -2.09
CA LYS A 95 -11.20 -9.52 -3.01
C LYS A 95 -9.98 -8.90 -2.35
N ILE A 96 -10.04 -8.51 -1.07
CA ILE A 96 -8.93 -7.88 -0.36
C ILE A 96 -8.32 -8.88 0.62
N PHE A 97 -7.00 -9.04 0.56
CA PHE A 97 -6.22 -9.90 1.43
C PHE A 97 -5.23 -9.05 2.21
N TYR A 98 -5.24 -9.19 3.53
CA TYR A 98 -4.40 -8.41 4.44
C TYR A 98 -3.22 -9.21 4.91
N ASP A 99 -2.00 -8.70 4.75
CA ASP A 99 -0.79 -9.36 5.22
C ASP A 99 0.28 -8.38 5.68
N THR A 100 1.22 -8.85 6.50
CA THR A 100 2.32 -8.04 7.01
C THR A 100 3.46 -8.05 6.00
N LEU A 101 3.99 -6.87 5.66
CA LEU A 101 5.19 -6.74 4.84
C LEU A 101 5.98 -5.50 5.24
N ASP A 102 7.23 -5.70 5.63
CA ASP A 102 8.22 -4.63 5.64
C ASP A 102 8.89 -4.55 4.26
N ILE A 103 8.60 -3.49 3.50
CA ILE A 103 9.20 -3.26 2.19
C ILE A 103 10.70 -3.01 2.27
N MET A 104 11.22 -2.66 3.44
CA MET A 104 12.65 -2.47 3.70
C MET A 104 13.37 -3.77 4.06
N SER A 105 12.65 -4.89 4.18
CA SER A 105 13.26 -6.20 4.44
C SER A 105 14.31 -6.55 3.37
N GLY A 106 15.42 -7.12 3.83
CA GLY A 106 16.48 -7.64 2.96
C GLY A 106 16.06 -8.90 2.19
N ASP A 107 15.04 -9.61 2.67
CA ASP A 107 14.50 -10.81 2.04
C ASP A 107 12.96 -10.73 1.93
N LEU A 108 12.46 -10.91 0.70
CA LEU A 108 11.04 -10.91 0.37
C LEU A 108 10.59 -12.28 -0.16
N SER A 109 11.46 -13.29 -0.11
CA SER A 109 11.25 -14.60 -0.75
C SER A 109 10.03 -15.32 -0.18
N GLU A 110 9.77 -15.20 1.13
CA GLU A 110 8.59 -15.80 1.74
C GLU A 110 7.30 -15.15 1.21
N PHE A 111 7.26 -13.82 1.15
CA PHE A 111 6.11 -13.08 0.64
C PHE A 111 5.85 -13.40 -0.84
N VAL A 112 6.91 -13.43 -1.65
CA VAL A 112 6.85 -13.83 -3.06
C VAL A 112 6.43 -15.30 -3.21
N GLY A 113 6.90 -16.20 -2.34
CA GLY A 113 6.47 -17.60 -2.33
C GLY A 113 4.98 -17.76 -2.03
N ARG A 114 4.42 -16.89 -1.17
CA ARG A 114 3.01 -16.92 -0.76
C ARG A 114 2.06 -16.33 -1.80
N TYR A 115 2.43 -15.21 -2.43
CA TYR A 115 1.54 -14.47 -3.33
C TYR A 115 1.95 -14.47 -4.80
N GLY A 116 3.18 -14.86 -5.11
CA GLY A 116 3.80 -14.64 -6.41
C GLY A 116 4.06 -13.16 -6.68
N LEU A 117 4.12 -12.81 -7.96
CA LEU A 117 4.37 -11.46 -8.45
C LEU A 117 3.07 -10.74 -8.86
N PHE A 118 3.14 -9.42 -8.87
CA PHE A 118 1.99 -8.54 -9.04
C PHE A 118 1.97 -7.87 -10.41
N ASP A 119 0.77 -7.71 -10.98
CA ASP A 119 0.56 -6.99 -12.25
C ASP A 119 0.69 -5.48 -12.03
N ARG A 120 0.19 -4.99 -10.89
CA ARG A 120 0.41 -3.61 -10.44
C ARG A 120 0.70 -3.49 -8.97
N VAL A 121 1.55 -2.53 -8.64
CA VAL A 121 1.86 -2.13 -7.27
C VAL A 121 1.47 -0.67 -7.06
N TYR A 122 0.69 -0.42 -6.02
CA TYR A 122 0.30 0.92 -5.57
C TYR A 122 1.07 1.23 -4.29
N ALA A 123 1.74 2.37 -4.23
CA ALA A 123 2.40 2.85 -3.02
C ALA A 123 1.96 4.30 -2.76
N LEU A 124 0.90 4.46 -1.97
CA LEU A 124 0.27 5.76 -1.70
C LEU A 124 0.80 6.32 -0.38
N SER A 125 1.49 7.45 -0.44
CA SER A 125 2.08 8.16 0.70
C SER A 125 3.10 7.37 1.52
N LEU A 126 3.56 6.21 1.05
CA LEU A 126 4.58 5.36 1.70
C LEU A 126 5.99 5.95 1.62
N LEU A 127 6.42 6.39 0.43
CA LEU A 127 7.81 6.78 0.18
C LEU A 127 8.30 7.93 1.08
N ASN A 128 7.40 8.80 1.56
CA ASN A 128 7.73 9.90 2.47
C ASN A 128 8.20 9.43 3.86
N TRP A 129 7.86 8.20 4.25
CA TRP A 129 8.22 7.63 5.54
C TRP A 129 9.51 6.80 5.48
N LEU A 130 9.93 6.44 4.27
CA LEU A 130 11.09 5.58 4.06
C LEU A 130 12.36 6.43 3.94
N LYS A 131 13.35 6.14 4.78
CA LYS A 131 14.66 6.80 4.74
C LYS A 131 15.44 6.45 3.47
N ASP A 132 15.32 5.20 3.02
CA ASP A 132 16.00 4.68 1.83
C ASP A 132 14.97 4.32 0.76
N GLN A 133 14.59 5.34 -0.03
CA GLN A 133 13.63 5.18 -1.12
C GLN A 133 14.21 4.35 -2.28
N GLU A 134 15.53 4.33 -2.47
CA GLU A 134 16.16 3.54 -3.52
C GLU A 134 16.00 2.04 -3.25
N GLN A 135 16.27 1.63 -2.01
CA GLN A 135 16.06 0.25 -1.58
C GLN A 135 14.57 -0.13 -1.66
N ALA A 136 13.67 0.76 -1.27
CA ALA A 136 12.24 0.53 -1.41
C ALA A 136 11.83 0.27 -2.87
N LEU A 137 12.28 1.12 -3.80
CA LEU A 137 11.97 0.98 -5.23
C LEU A 137 12.58 -0.31 -5.82
N LYS A 138 13.79 -0.70 -5.40
CA LYS A 138 14.41 -1.99 -5.78
C LYS A 138 13.60 -3.18 -5.29
N ASN A 139 13.04 -3.09 -4.09
CA ASN A 139 12.22 -4.15 -3.54
C ASN A 139 10.84 -4.21 -4.20
N ILE A 140 10.24 -3.05 -4.50
CA ILE A 140 8.99 -2.97 -5.27
C ILE A 140 9.13 -3.60 -6.64
N SER A 141 10.23 -3.34 -7.36
CA SER A 141 10.45 -3.95 -8.67
C SER A 141 10.59 -5.48 -8.61
N LYS A 142 11.13 -6.05 -7.53
CA LYS A 142 11.19 -7.51 -7.31
C LYS A 142 9.82 -8.15 -7.06
N LEU A 143 8.83 -7.38 -6.61
CA LEU A 143 7.47 -7.85 -6.39
C LEU A 143 6.63 -7.83 -7.68
N MET A 144 7.13 -7.20 -8.75
CA MET A 144 6.37 -7.02 -9.98
C MET A 144 6.64 -8.13 -10.98
N LYS A 145 5.60 -8.50 -11.73
CA LYS A 145 5.77 -9.35 -12.93
C LYS A 145 6.61 -8.61 -13.97
N PRO A 146 7.27 -9.32 -14.90
CA PRO A 146 7.80 -8.70 -16.10
C PRO A 146 6.71 -7.92 -16.84
N GLY A 147 6.96 -6.62 -17.08
CA GLY A 147 5.97 -5.72 -17.69
C GLY A 147 4.89 -5.21 -16.73
N GLY A 148 4.97 -5.52 -15.44
CA GLY A 148 4.10 -4.95 -14.41
C GLY A 148 4.31 -3.44 -14.27
N GLU A 149 3.30 -2.78 -13.71
CA GLU A 149 3.28 -1.31 -13.59
C GLU A 149 3.24 -0.89 -12.12
N ALA A 150 3.82 0.26 -11.78
CA ALA A 150 3.77 0.79 -10.43
C ALA A 150 3.24 2.22 -10.43
N SER A 151 2.41 2.54 -9.44
CA SER A 151 1.91 3.89 -9.20
C SER A 151 2.32 4.36 -7.82
N PHE A 152 3.03 5.48 -7.79
CA PHE A 152 3.51 6.10 -6.57
C PHE A 152 2.81 7.45 -6.42
N PHE A 153 2.27 7.69 -5.23
CA PHE A 153 1.76 9.01 -4.87
C PHE A 153 2.46 9.48 -3.61
N SER A 154 2.96 10.71 -3.64
CA SER A 154 3.45 11.40 -2.46
C SER A 154 2.77 12.77 -2.41
N ALA A 155 1.97 13.01 -1.38
CA ALA A 155 1.54 14.37 -1.10
C ALA A 155 2.71 15.12 -0.45
N PRO A 156 2.92 16.40 -0.79
CA PRO A 156 3.92 17.22 -0.12
C PRO A 156 3.61 17.27 1.38
N ALA A 157 4.60 16.92 2.20
CA ALA A 157 4.53 17.17 3.63
C ALA A 157 4.37 18.69 3.81
N THR A 158 3.22 19.13 4.32
CA THR A 158 3.09 20.50 4.83
C THR A 158 4.16 20.64 5.91
N ARG A 159 5.20 21.43 5.64
CA ARG A 159 6.19 21.82 6.67
C ARG A 159 5.38 22.35 7.85
N ARG A 160 5.54 21.71 9.01
CA ARG A 160 5.13 22.31 10.27
C ARG A 160 6.06 23.48 10.57
#